data_AF-A0A6V7KPA0-F1
#
_entry.id   AF-A0A6V7KPA0-F1
#
_cell.length_a   1.000
_cell.length_b   1.000
_cell.length_c   1.000
_cell.angle_alpha   90.00
_cell.angle_beta   90.00
_cell.angle_gamma   90.00
#
_symmetry.space_group_name_H-M   'P 1'
#
loop_
_entity.id
_entity.type
_entity.pdbx_description
1 polymer ?
#
loop_
_entity_poly.entity_id
_entity_poly.type
_entity_poly.pdbx_seq_one_letter_code
_entity_poly.pdbx_strand_id
1 'polypeptide(L)'
;KRFERAKSILSYVSQPIAPLGLWPVNITAKSQIRLVMYILYHGPLLTLFIIDLVLVFGDLQEIVDNLTVTCFQFTLIFRLLSIRFQHAIRRVIREMDEFHENPNFSDCNEKEIYVSRIEKVERFHRSMLVMAWMCSITWFSTPLFLHFST
;
A
#
# COMPACT_ATOMS: atom_id res chain seq x y z
N LYS A 1 -10.72 13.33 22.63
CA LYS A 1 -10.88 11.93 22.14
C LYS A 1 -10.87 11.82 20.61
N ARG A 2 -11.77 12.47 19.86
CA ARG A 2 -11.78 12.44 18.37
C ARG A 2 -10.49 13.02 17.75
N PHE A 3 -9.99 14.11 18.32
CA PHE A 3 -8.74 14.75 17.89
C PHE A 3 -7.50 13.87 18.10
N GLU A 4 -7.38 13.20 19.25
CA GLU A 4 -6.29 12.24 19.49
C GLU A 4 -6.33 11.05 18.52
N ARG A 5 -7.53 10.56 18.20
CA ARG A 5 -7.70 9.54 17.15
C ARG A 5 -7.24 10.06 15.79
N ALA A 6 -7.57 11.32 15.46
CA ALA A 6 -7.13 11.96 14.23
C ALA A 6 -5.60 12.01 14.11
N LYS A 7 -4.89 12.30 15.21
CA LYS A 7 -3.41 12.26 15.24
C LYS A 7 -2.84 10.85 14.99
N SER A 8 -3.52 9.81 15.46
CA SER A 8 -3.06 8.42 15.31
C SER A 8 -3.26 7.81 13.91
N ILE A 9 -3.91 8.51 12.98
CA ILE A 9 -4.22 7.94 11.67
C ILE A 9 -2.98 7.77 10.80
N LEU A 10 -1.99 8.66 10.93
CA LEU A 10 -0.75 8.50 10.18
C LEU A 10 0.00 7.24 10.62
N SER A 11 0.03 6.94 11.92
CA SER A 11 0.63 5.70 12.42
C SER A 11 -0.16 4.47 11.96
N TYR A 12 -1.51 4.55 11.98
CA TYR A 12 -2.38 3.49 11.46
C TYR A 12 -2.15 3.19 9.97
N VAL A 13 -2.07 4.23 9.12
CA VAL A 13 -1.80 4.06 7.67
C VAL A 13 -0.38 3.58 7.41
N SER A 14 0.58 3.92 8.28
CA SER A 14 1.97 3.47 8.16
C SER A 14 2.19 2.00 8.54
N GLN A 15 1.34 1.44 9.42
CA GLN A 15 1.49 0.07 9.94
C GLN A 15 1.68 -1.03 8.87
N PRO A 16 0.93 -1.07 7.76
CA PRO A 16 1.13 -2.11 6.75
C PRO A 16 2.45 -1.95 5.94
N ILE A 17 2.96 -0.72 5.82
CA ILE A 17 4.08 -0.39 4.91
C ILE A 17 5.43 -0.30 5.66
N ALA A 18 5.41 0.14 6.92
CA ALA A 18 6.57 0.26 7.79
C ALA A 18 7.37 -1.05 8.03
N PRO A 19 6.74 -2.22 8.30
CA PRO A 19 7.48 -3.47 8.49
C PRO A 19 8.18 -3.91 7.21
N LEU A 20 7.64 -3.59 6.03
CA LEU A 20 8.29 -3.87 4.75
C LEU A 20 9.52 -2.98 4.46
N GLY A 21 9.80 -1.99 5.33
CA GLY A 21 10.90 -1.04 5.11
C GLY A 21 10.61 0.01 4.04
N LEU A 22 9.34 0.09 3.60
CA LEU A 22 8.86 0.95 2.53
C LEU A 22 8.37 2.32 3.02
N TRP A 23 8.30 2.54 4.34
CA TRP A 23 7.91 3.82 4.90
C TRP A 23 8.97 4.91 4.64
N PRO A 24 8.60 6.09 4.10
CA PRO A 24 9.56 7.12 3.68
C PRO A 24 10.12 7.98 4.82
N VAL A 25 9.49 7.97 6.00
CA VAL A 25 9.90 8.75 7.17
C VAL A 25 10.81 7.92 8.07
N ASN A 26 11.83 8.54 8.65
CA ASN A 26 12.79 7.90 9.57
C ASN A 26 13.50 6.68 8.97
N ILE A 27 14.21 6.92 7.86
CA ILE A 27 15.06 5.93 7.18
C ILE A 27 16.16 5.46 8.12
N THR A 28 16.02 4.24 8.65
CA THR A 28 17.04 3.58 9.47
C THR A 28 17.77 2.51 8.66
N ALA A 29 18.98 2.13 9.08
CA ALA A 29 19.72 1.03 8.46
C ALA A 29 18.90 -0.28 8.42
N LYS A 30 18.13 -0.57 9.48
CA LYS A 30 17.19 -1.70 9.53
C LYS A 30 16.10 -1.61 8.45
N SER A 31 15.55 -0.42 8.20
CA SER A 31 14.56 -0.21 7.14
C SER A 31 15.16 -0.40 5.74
N GLN A 32 16.42 -0.03 5.54
CA GLN A 32 17.11 -0.24 4.26
C GLN A 32 17.35 -1.73 4.01
N ILE A 33 17.78 -2.49 5.02
CA ILE A 33 17.95 -3.94 4.92
C ILE A 33 16.63 -4.62 4.54
N ARG A 34 15.51 -4.24 5.17
CA ARG A 34 14.19 -4.79 4.84
C ARG A 34 13.74 -4.45 3.42
N LEU A 35 14.04 -3.24 2.94
CA LEU A 35 13.79 -2.86 1.56
C LEU A 35 14.62 -3.70 0.58
N VAL A 36 15.90 -3.93 0.86
CA VAL A 36 16.76 -4.78 0.02
C VAL A 36 16.22 -6.21 -0.01
N MET A 37 15.83 -6.77 1.13
CA MET A 37 15.18 -8.09 1.18
C MET A 37 13.88 -8.12 0.36
N TYR A 38 13.05 -7.08 0.45
CA TYR A 38 11.83 -6.94 -0.33
C TYR A 38 12.11 -6.94 -1.85
N ILE A 39 13.10 -6.16 -2.29
CA ILE A 39 13.49 -6.10 -3.71
C ILE A 39 14.09 -7.43 -4.17
N LEU A 40 14.94 -8.07 -3.36
CA LEU A 40 15.53 -9.37 -3.68
C LEU A 40 14.49 -10.48 -3.76
N TYR A 41 13.41 -10.40 -2.97
CA TYR A 41 12.31 -11.36 -3.04
C TYR A 41 11.43 -11.12 -4.27
N HIS A 42 10.98 -9.87 -4.48
CA HIS A 42 10.02 -9.56 -5.55
C HIS A 42 10.67 -9.38 -6.93
N GLY A 43 11.95 -9.05 -7.02
CA GLY A 43 12.66 -8.85 -8.29
C GLY A 43 12.65 -10.11 -9.17
N PRO A 44 13.17 -11.26 -8.68
CA PRO A 44 13.11 -12.52 -9.41
C PRO A 44 11.67 -12.96 -9.72
N LEU A 45 10.74 -12.72 -8.80
CA LEU A 45 9.33 -13.05 -8.98
C LEU A 45 8.72 -12.27 -10.16
N LEU A 46 9.03 -10.98 -10.30
CA LEU A 46 8.62 -10.18 -11.46
C LEU A 46 9.20 -10.72 -12.76
N THR A 47 10.46 -11.17 -12.76
CA THR A 47 11.07 -11.79 -13.94
C THR A 47 10.34 -13.07 -14.33
N LEU A 48 9.91 -13.89 -13.35
CA LEU A 48 9.12 -15.09 -13.63
C LEU A 48 7.76 -14.75 -14.26
N PHE A 49 7.06 -13.73 -13.78
CA PHE A 49 5.81 -13.28 -14.40
C PHE A 49 6.00 -12.80 -15.85
N ILE A 50 7.11 -12.11 -16.14
CA ILE A 50 7.43 -11.70 -17.51
C ILE A 50 7.73 -12.91 -18.40
N ILE A 51 8.48 -13.89 -17.88
CA ILE A 51 8.77 -15.13 -18.63
C ILE A 51 7.47 -15.89 -18.91
N ASP A 52 6.60 -16.04 -17.91
CA ASP A 52 5.31 -16.73 -18.05
C ASP A 52 4.41 -16.05 -19.09
N LEU A 53 4.35 -14.71 -19.07
CA LEU A 53 3.66 -13.93 -20.09
C LEU A 53 4.21 -14.22 -21.49
N VAL A 54 5.54 -14.32 -21.65
CA VAL A 54 6.19 -14.63 -22.94
C VAL A 54 5.89 -16.06 -23.40
N LEU A 55 5.83 -17.02 -22.48
CA LEU A 55 5.56 -18.43 -22.80
C LEU A 55 4.14 -18.68 -23.29
N VAL A 56 3.20 -17.86 -22.84
CA VAL A 56 1.77 -17.95 -23.15
C VAL A 56 1.41 -17.23 -24.45
N PHE A 57 2.38 -16.65 -25.17
CA PHE A 57 2.14 -16.07 -26.49
C PHE A 57 1.64 -17.12 -27.48
N GLY A 58 0.34 -17.06 -27.78
CA GLY A 58 -0.34 -17.99 -28.69
C GLY A 58 -1.82 -18.11 -28.37
N ASP A 59 -2.21 -17.93 -27.09
CA ASP A 59 -3.59 -17.90 -26.64
C ASP A 59 -3.96 -16.50 -26.14
N LEU A 60 -4.92 -15.84 -26.80
CA LEU A 60 -5.33 -14.48 -26.44
C LEU A 60 -5.92 -14.39 -25.03
N GLN A 61 -6.65 -15.41 -24.58
CA GLN A 61 -7.29 -15.41 -23.27
C GLN A 61 -6.22 -15.49 -22.17
N GLU A 62 -5.30 -16.44 -22.29
CA GLU A 62 -4.23 -16.60 -21.31
C GLU A 62 -3.26 -15.41 -21.32
N ILE A 63 -2.99 -14.80 -22.49
CA ILE A 63 -2.20 -13.55 -22.58
C ILE A 63 -2.85 -12.44 -21.75
N VAL A 64 -4.16 -12.22 -21.90
CA VAL A 64 -4.86 -11.15 -21.19
C VAL A 64 -4.84 -11.40 -19.67
N ASP A 65 -5.05 -12.63 -19.24
CA ASP A 65 -5.02 -13.00 -17.83
C ASP A 65 -3.62 -12.80 -17.23
N ASN A 66 -2.57 -13.32 -17.88
CA ASN A 66 -1.20 -13.16 -17.41
C ASN A 66 -0.71 -11.71 -17.47
N LEU A 67 -1.12 -10.95 -18.49
CA LEU A 67 -0.79 -9.53 -18.59
C LEU A 67 -1.42 -8.74 -17.45
N THR A 68 -2.69 -9.03 -17.14
CA THR A 68 -3.42 -8.36 -16.06
C THR A 68 -2.74 -8.60 -14.72
N VAL A 69 -2.36 -9.85 -14.43
CA VAL A 69 -1.63 -10.22 -13.20
C VAL A 69 -0.27 -9.53 -13.14
N THR A 70 0.50 -9.57 -14.23
CA THR A 70 1.84 -8.97 -14.31
C THR A 70 1.78 -7.45 -14.12
N CYS A 71 0.87 -6.76 -14.81
CA CYS A 71 0.67 -5.32 -14.68
C CYS A 71 0.22 -4.92 -13.28
N PHE A 72 -0.66 -5.72 -12.65
CA PHE A 72 -1.10 -5.48 -11.27
C PHE A 72 0.08 -5.57 -10.29
N GLN A 73 0.88 -6.63 -10.37
CA GLN A 73 2.07 -6.81 -9.52
C GLN A 73 3.09 -5.69 -9.73
N PHE A 74 3.36 -5.34 -10.99
CA PHE A 74 4.27 -4.24 -11.34
C PHE A 74 3.78 -2.91 -10.77
N THR A 75 2.50 -2.60 -10.92
CA THR A 75 1.90 -1.35 -10.42
C THR A 75 1.98 -1.26 -8.90
N LEU A 76 1.71 -2.35 -8.18
CA LEU A 76 1.83 -2.39 -6.72
C LEU A 76 3.26 -2.11 -6.27
N ILE A 77 4.24 -2.83 -6.81
CA ILE A 77 5.65 -2.66 -6.44
C ILE A 77 6.12 -1.25 -6.80
N PHE A 78 5.82 -0.78 -8.01
CA PHE A 78 6.18 0.56 -8.46
C PHE A 78 5.59 1.66 -7.56
N ARG A 79 4.32 1.52 -7.17
CA ARG A 79 3.66 2.49 -6.28
C ARG A 79 4.27 2.50 -4.88
N LEU A 80 4.60 1.33 -4.34
CA LEU A 80 5.26 1.19 -3.05
C LEU A 80 6.67 1.80 -3.05
N LEU A 81 7.45 1.56 -4.12
CA LEU A 81 8.76 2.19 -4.29
C LEU A 81 8.64 3.71 -4.49
N SER A 82 7.63 4.17 -5.23
CA SER A 82 7.36 5.60 -5.43
C SER A 82 7.08 6.30 -4.11
N ILE A 83 6.25 5.70 -3.22
CA ILE A 83 6.01 6.22 -1.87
C ILE A 83 7.32 6.39 -1.09
N ARG A 84 8.25 5.44 -1.25
CA ARG A 84 9.53 5.43 -0.54
C ARG A 84 10.50 6.51 -1.03
N PHE A 85 10.62 6.67 -2.34
CA PHE A 85 11.66 7.48 -2.98
C PHE A 85 11.22 8.89 -3.35
N GLN A 86 9.91 9.16 -3.47
CA GLN A 86 9.44 10.49 -3.80
C GLN A 86 9.62 11.46 -2.62
N HIS A 87 10.49 12.44 -2.83
CA HIS A 87 10.74 13.52 -1.87
C HIS A 87 9.49 14.32 -1.52
N ALA A 88 8.58 14.52 -2.49
CA ALA A 88 7.32 15.22 -2.27
C ALA A 88 6.44 14.51 -1.23
N ILE A 89 6.27 13.20 -1.33
CA ILE A 89 5.49 12.40 -0.37
C ILE A 89 6.11 12.48 1.02
N ARG A 90 7.43 12.34 1.12
CA ARG A 90 8.15 12.44 2.39
C ARG A 90 7.98 13.82 3.04
N ARG A 91 8.00 14.88 2.24
CA ARG A 91 7.79 16.26 2.71
C ARG A 91 6.38 16.46 3.25
N VAL A 92 5.36 16.05 2.49
CA VAL A 92 3.95 16.14 2.92
C VAL A 92 3.73 15.39 4.22
N ILE A 93 4.27 14.17 4.36
CA ILE A 93 4.10 13.40 5.60
C ILE A 93 4.76 14.09 6.78
N ARG A 94 5.95 14.68 6.61
CA ARG A 94 6.64 15.44 7.68
C ARG A 94 5.87 16.69 8.09
N GLU A 95 5.39 17.46 7.13
CA GLU A 95 4.57 18.65 7.41
C GLU A 95 3.28 18.27 8.14
N MET A 96 2.65 17.13 7.78
CA MET A 96 1.49 16.61 8.52
C MET A 96 1.84 16.15 9.94
N ASP A 97 3.00 15.54 10.14
CA ASP A 97 3.47 15.09 11.46
C ASP A 97 3.77 16.28 12.39
N GLU A 98 4.45 17.31 11.87
CA GLU A 98 4.73 18.57 12.58
C GLU A 98 3.43 19.31 12.93
N PHE A 99 2.48 19.37 12.00
CA PHE A 99 1.15 19.92 12.23
C PHE A 99 0.36 19.14 13.31
N HIS A 100 0.58 17.83 13.43
CA HIS A 100 -0.03 17.03 14.49
C HIS A 100 0.57 17.30 15.87
N GLU A 101 1.87 17.56 15.96
CA GLU A 101 2.55 17.87 17.22
C GLU A 101 2.12 19.24 17.74
N ASN A 102 2.15 20.27 16.89
CA ASN A 102 1.81 21.65 17.25
C ASN A 102 0.66 22.19 16.39
N PRO A 103 -0.58 21.74 16.63
CA PRO A 103 -1.73 22.20 15.87
C PRO A 103 -2.07 23.65 16.22
N ASN A 104 -1.79 24.57 15.31
CA ASN A 104 -2.13 25.99 15.46
C ASN A 104 -3.52 26.28 14.85
N PHE A 105 -4.57 25.74 15.46
CA PHE A 105 -5.94 26.04 15.02
C PHE A 105 -6.32 27.45 15.45
N SER A 106 -6.73 28.28 14.48
CA SER A 106 -7.18 29.64 14.72
C SER A 106 -8.58 29.70 15.31
N ASP A 107 -9.41 28.69 15.03
CA ASP A 107 -10.81 28.63 15.42
C ASP A 107 -11.26 27.18 15.76
N CYS A 108 -12.27 27.06 16.63
CA CYS A 108 -12.93 25.79 16.94
C CYS A 108 -13.57 25.14 15.71
N ASN A 109 -14.05 25.95 14.76
CA ASN A 109 -14.67 25.46 13.53
C ASN A 109 -13.64 24.78 12.60
N GLU A 110 -12.43 25.35 12.51
CA GLU A 110 -11.32 24.78 11.74
C GLU A 110 -10.92 23.40 12.26
N LYS A 111 -10.86 23.24 13.58
CA LYS A 111 -10.58 21.96 14.25
C LYS A 111 -11.66 20.92 13.95
N GLU A 112 -12.93 21.31 13.91
CA GLU A 112 -14.02 20.38 13.60
C GLU A 112 -13.99 19.91 12.14
N ILE A 113 -13.70 20.82 11.21
CA ILE A 113 -13.51 20.49 9.79
C ILE A 113 -12.35 19.50 9.62
N TYR A 114 -11.24 19.73 10.32
CA TYR A 114 -10.08 18.83 10.31
C TYR A 114 -10.45 17.41 10.76
N VAL A 115 -11.07 17.29 11.93
CA VAL A 115 -11.48 16.00 12.49
C VAL A 115 -12.46 15.27 11.57
N SER A 116 -13.45 15.98 11.03
CA SER A 116 -14.43 15.41 10.09
C SER A 116 -13.78 14.86 8.81
N ARG A 117 -12.78 15.57 8.27
CA ARG A 117 -12.05 15.10 7.07
C ARG A 117 -11.23 13.85 7.39
N ILE A 118 -10.53 13.85 8.50
CA ILE A 118 -9.69 12.73 8.92
C ILE A 118 -10.53 11.47 9.19
N GLU A 119 -11.70 11.59 9.81
CA GLU A 119 -12.62 10.46 10.01
C GLU A 119 -13.14 9.85 8.69
N LYS A 120 -13.38 10.68 7.67
CA LYS A 120 -13.75 10.18 6.33
C LYS A 120 -12.61 9.38 5.70
N VAL A 121 -11.37 9.87 5.82
CA VAL A 121 -10.17 9.18 5.32
C VAL A 121 -9.96 7.86 6.06
N GLU A 122 -10.11 7.83 7.38
CA GLU A 122 -10.02 6.61 8.19
C GLU A 122 -11.01 5.54 7.71
N ARG A 123 -12.28 5.94 7.51
CA ARG A 123 -13.32 5.02 7.05
C ARG A 123 -13.00 4.47 5.66
N PHE A 124 -12.57 5.34 4.74
CA PHE A 124 -12.18 4.93 3.40
C PHE A 124 -11.00 3.96 3.42
N HIS A 125 -9.96 4.24 4.22
CA HIS A 125 -8.81 3.36 4.36
C HIS A 125 -9.20 2.00 4.92
N ARG A 126 -10.06 1.97 5.96
CA ARG A 126 -10.58 0.72 6.52
C ARG A 126 -11.38 -0.09 5.49
N SER A 127 -12.24 0.55 4.71
CA SER A 127 -12.98 -0.11 3.63
C SER A 127 -12.04 -0.69 2.57
N MET A 128 -10.99 0.04 2.18
CA MET A 128 -9.98 -0.47 1.24
C MET A 128 -9.23 -1.69 1.80
N LEU A 129 -8.85 -1.67 3.09
CA LEU A 129 -8.20 -2.83 3.71
C LEU A 129 -9.12 -4.06 3.69
N VAL A 130 -10.39 -3.91 4.03
CA VAL A 130 -11.36 -5.03 3.98
C VAL A 130 -11.49 -5.58 2.56
N MET A 131 -11.59 -4.72 1.55
CA MET A 131 -11.61 -5.16 0.15
C MET A 131 -10.32 -5.90 -0.24
N ALA A 132 -9.15 -5.40 0.16
CA ALA A 132 -7.88 -6.08 -0.11
C ALA A 132 -7.80 -7.47 0.53
N TRP A 133 -8.29 -7.62 1.77
CA TRP A 133 -8.39 -8.91 2.45
C TRP A 133 -9.33 -9.86 1.72
N MET A 134 -10.51 -9.40 1.32
CA MET A 134 -11.46 -10.22 0.55
C MET A 134 -10.86 -10.68 -0.78
N CYS A 135 -10.26 -9.77 -1.56
CA CYS A 135 -9.60 -10.13 -2.81
C CYS A 135 -8.48 -11.15 -2.61
N SER A 136 -7.67 -10.99 -1.55
CA SER A 136 -6.59 -11.93 -1.23
C SER A 136 -7.15 -13.32 -0.89
N ILE A 137 -8.17 -13.38 -0.04
CA ILE A 137 -8.84 -14.65 0.32
C ILE A 137 -9.42 -15.31 -0.93
N THR A 138 -10.12 -14.55 -1.77
CA THR A 138 -10.70 -15.07 -3.02
C THR A 138 -9.60 -15.64 -3.91
N TRP A 139 -8.50 -14.90 -4.12
CA TRP A 139 -7.39 -15.35 -4.96
C TRP A 139 -6.74 -16.65 -4.47
N PHE A 140 -6.48 -16.77 -3.16
CA PHE A 140 -5.96 -18.02 -2.58
C PHE A 140 -6.96 -19.18 -2.62
N SER A 141 -8.26 -18.87 -2.65
CA SER A 141 -9.30 -19.91 -2.70
C SER A 141 -9.58 -20.39 -4.12
N THR A 142 -9.30 -19.59 -5.15
CA THR A 142 -9.50 -19.94 -6.56
C THR A 142 -8.95 -21.31 -6.94
N PRO A 143 -7.67 -21.68 -6.64
CA PRO A 143 -7.16 -23.01 -6.98
C PRO A 143 -7.87 -24.15 -6.24
N LEU A 144 -8.34 -23.91 -5.01
CA LEU A 144 -9.12 -24.90 -4.25
C LEU A 144 -10.48 -25.14 -4.88
N PHE A 145 -11.19 -24.08 -5.28
CA PHE A 145 -12.47 -24.21 -5.97
C PHE A 145 -12.35 -24.93 -7.30
N LEU A 146 -11.31 -24.63 -8.09
CA LEU A 146 -11.00 -25.35 -9.32
C LEU A 146 -10.81 -26.85 -9.06
N HIS A 147 -10.03 -27.22 -8.03
CA HIS A 147 -9.78 -28.61 -7.68
C HIS A 147 -11.03 -29.39 -7.25
N PHE A 148 -11.97 -28.76 -6.52
CA PHE A 148 -13.22 -29.41 -6.12
C PHE A 148 -14.30 -29.44 -7.22
N SER A 149 -14.12 -28.68 -8.31
CA SER A 149 -15.07 -28.60 -9.44
C SER A 149 -14.80 -29.58 -10.59
N THR A 150 -13.61 -30.18 -10.62
CA THR A 150 -13.21 -31.28 -11.49
C THR A 150 -13.38 -32.62 -10.81
#